data_AF-A0A348WQQ5-F1
#
_entry.id   AF-A0A348WQQ5-F1
#
_cell.length_a   1.000
_cell.length_b   1.000
_cell.length_c   1.000
_cell.angle_alpha   90.00
_cell.angle_beta   90.00
_cell.angle_gamma   90.00
#
_symmetry.space_group_name_H-M   'P 1'
#
loop_
_entity.id
_entity.type
_entity.pdbx_description
1 polymer ?
#
loop_
_entity_poly.entity_id
_entity_poly.type
_entity_poly.pdbx_seq_one_letter_code
_entity_poly.pdbx_strand_id
1 'polypeptide(L)'
;MTEDAVRARQGVFFALAAYSFWGFAPIYFKSVQQVPAFEILAHRIIWAFILVFILIVGLKRLNRLKPIIRSPKMMFRLTVATCLLGGNWFLFIWAVNANHMLDASLGYYINPLLNVAIGMAFFQEKMRRLQLFAIGLAIVGVGIQVVTFGSVPWVALALASSFAIYG
;
A
#
# COMPACT_ATOMS: atom_id res chain seq x y z
N MET A 1 -9.76 -32.09 -14.25
CA MET A 1 -9.30 -30.96 -13.43
C MET A 1 -10.53 -30.34 -12.78
N THR A 2 -10.56 -30.22 -11.45
CA THR A 2 -11.67 -29.57 -10.74
C THR A 2 -11.75 -28.08 -11.11
N GLU A 3 -12.95 -27.48 -11.12
CA GLU A 3 -13.14 -26.03 -11.40
C GLU A 3 -12.23 -25.15 -10.53
N ASP A 4 -11.95 -25.60 -9.30
CA ASP A 4 -11.05 -24.92 -8.36
C ASP A 4 -9.61 -24.84 -8.88
N ALA A 5 -9.11 -25.89 -9.54
CA ALA A 5 -7.76 -25.88 -10.11
C ALA A 5 -7.65 -24.90 -11.29
N VAL A 6 -8.72 -24.74 -12.08
CA VAL A 6 -8.77 -23.78 -13.18
C VAL A 6 -8.83 -22.35 -12.66
N ARG A 7 -9.67 -22.08 -11.65
CA ARG A 7 -9.75 -20.77 -10.98
C ARG A 7 -8.45 -20.39 -10.29
N ALA A 8 -7.79 -21.34 -9.62
CA ALA A 8 -6.50 -21.12 -8.98
C ALA A 8 -5.42 -20.74 -10.03
N ARG A 9 -5.35 -21.46 -11.15
CA ARG A 9 -4.42 -21.15 -12.24
C ARG A 9 -4.70 -19.77 -12.85
N GLN A 10 -5.97 -19.42 -13.08
CA GLN A 10 -6.35 -18.07 -13.52
C GLN A 10 -5.95 -16.99 -12.50
N GLY A 11 -6.15 -17.26 -11.20
CA GLY A 11 -5.71 -16.40 -10.11
C GLY A 11 -4.21 -16.13 -10.12
N VAL A 12 -3.38 -17.15 -10.40
CA VAL A 12 -1.92 -16.99 -10.55
C VAL A 12 -1.59 -16.04 -11.70
N PHE A 13 -2.23 -16.19 -12.86
CA PHE A 13 -2.02 -15.27 -13.98
C PHE A 13 -2.42 -13.83 -13.65
N PHE A 14 -3.56 -13.63 -13.00
CA PHE A 14 -3.98 -12.29 -12.57
C PHE A 14 -3.03 -11.68 -11.54
N ALA A 15 -2.53 -12.47 -10.59
CA ALA A 15 -1.55 -12.00 -9.62
C ALA A 15 -0.23 -11.60 -10.29
N LEU A 16 0.29 -12.44 -11.20
CA LEU A 16 1.50 -12.13 -11.97
C LEU A 16 1.35 -10.86 -12.80
N ALA A 17 0.22 -10.70 -13.49
CA ALA A 17 -0.06 -9.49 -14.26
C ALA A 17 -0.13 -8.26 -13.34
N ALA A 18 -0.87 -8.35 -12.23
CA ALA A 18 -1.02 -7.25 -11.27
C ALA A 18 0.33 -6.83 -10.67
N TYR A 19 1.14 -7.77 -10.18
CA TYR A 19 2.46 -7.47 -9.62
C TYR A 19 3.43 -6.95 -10.67
N SER A 20 3.37 -7.44 -11.92
CA SER A 20 4.17 -6.91 -13.02
C SER A 20 3.79 -5.47 -13.33
N PHE A 21 2.50 -5.17 -13.46
CA PHE A 21 1.99 -3.80 -13.63
C PHE A 21 2.43 -2.89 -12.49
N TRP A 22 2.40 -3.39 -11.26
CA TRP A 22 2.83 -2.64 -10.09
C TRP A 22 4.34 -2.37 -10.11
N GLY A 23 5.15 -3.33 -10.57
CA GLY A 23 6.61 -3.17 -10.75
C GLY A 23 7.00 -2.09 -11.78
N PHE A 24 6.12 -1.76 -12.73
CA PHE A 24 6.33 -0.64 -13.65
C PHE A 24 6.05 0.72 -13.03
N ALA A 25 5.27 0.80 -11.93
CA ALA A 25 4.87 2.07 -11.34
C ALA A 25 6.05 2.94 -10.89
N PRO A 26 7.09 2.40 -10.21
CA PRO A 26 8.26 3.18 -9.86
C PRO A 26 9.06 3.69 -11.08
N ILE A 27 9.13 2.91 -12.16
CA ILE A 27 9.77 3.33 -13.42
C ILE A 27 9.02 4.53 -14.01
N TYR A 28 7.69 4.47 -14.02
CA TYR A 28 6.84 5.58 -14.45
C TYR A 28 7.01 6.82 -13.56
N PHE A 29 6.96 6.70 -12.23
CA PHE A 29 7.15 7.87 -11.35
C PHE A 29 8.54 8.48 -11.52
N LYS A 30 9.57 7.66 -11.73
CA LYS A 30 10.91 8.15 -12.00
C LYS A 30 11.02 8.88 -13.34
N SER A 31 10.30 8.45 -14.37
CA SER A 31 10.30 9.13 -15.67
C SER A 31 9.61 10.51 -15.61
N VAL A 32 8.62 10.67 -14.73
CA VAL A 32 7.94 11.95 -14.48
C VAL A 32 8.44 12.68 -13.22
N GLN A 33 9.65 12.38 -12.74
CA GLN A 33 10.19 12.95 -11.49
C GLN A 33 10.28 14.48 -11.46
N GLN A 34 10.21 15.13 -12.63
CA GLN A 34 10.15 16.59 -12.77
C GLN A 34 8.83 17.17 -12.23
N VAL A 35 7.77 16.37 -12.19
CA VAL A 35 6.45 16.77 -11.66
C VAL A 35 6.43 16.52 -10.15
N PRO A 36 5.97 17.50 -9.35
CA PRO A 36 5.83 17.33 -7.90
C PRO A 36 4.99 16.10 -7.53
N ALA A 37 5.42 15.35 -6.52
CA ALA A 37 4.72 14.13 -6.07
C ALA A 37 3.24 14.38 -5.73
N PHE A 38 2.94 15.57 -5.19
CA PHE A 38 1.57 16.00 -4.89
C PHE A 38 0.70 16.12 -6.14
N GLU A 39 1.24 16.68 -7.24
CA GLU A 39 0.51 16.82 -8.50
C GLU A 39 0.23 15.45 -9.14
N ILE A 40 1.23 14.55 -9.12
CA ILE A 40 1.07 13.16 -9.58
C ILE A 40 -0.07 12.48 -8.80
N LEU A 41 -0.07 12.62 -7.47
CA LEU A 41 -1.12 12.06 -6.63
C LEU A 41 -2.50 12.69 -6.91
N ALA A 42 -2.56 14.01 -7.07
CA ALA A 42 -3.80 14.73 -7.36
C ALA A 42 -4.43 14.26 -8.68
N HIS A 43 -3.63 14.19 -9.76
CA HIS A 43 -4.09 13.65 -11.04
C HIS A 43 -4.61 12.23 -10.90
N ARG A 44 -3.89 11.39 -10.15
CA ARG A 44 -4.32 10.00 -9.93
C ARG A 44 -5.66 9.91 -9.20
N ILE A 45 -5.89 10.74 -8.18
CA ILE A 45 -7.16 10.80 -7.45
C ILE A 45 -8.29 11.29 -8.36
N ILE A 46 -8.05 12.36 -9.13
CA ILE A 46 -9.06 12.93 -10.03
C ILE A 46 -9.47 11.91 -11.09
N TRP A 47 -8.52 11.25 -11.75
CA TRP A 47 -8.83 10.27 -12.80
C TRP A 47 -9.51 9.02 -12.23
N ALA A 48 -9.08 8.53 -11.06
CA ALA A 48 -9.75 7.44 -10.38
C ALA A 48 -11.20 7.80 -10.01
N PHE A 49 -11.42 9.02 -9.50
CA PHE A 49 -12.75 9.53 -9.18
C PHE A 49 -13.63 9.59 -10.43
N ILE A 50 -13.16 10.18 -11.53
CA ILE A 50 -13.90 10.29 -12.79
C ILE A 50 -14.29 8.90 -13.30
N LEU A 51 -13.33 7.97 -13.38
CA LEU A 51 -13.57 6.61 -13.86
C LEU A 51 -14.62 5.88 -13.00
N VAL A 52 -14.45 5.90 -11.68
CA VAL A 52 -15.36 5.22 -10.75
C VAL A 52 -16.73 5.88 -10.77
N PHE A 53 -16.81 7.20 -10.88
CA PHE A 53 -18.07 7.93 -10.97
C PHE A 53 -18.83 7.56 -12.25
N ILE A 54 -18.16 7.53 -13.41
CA ILE A 54 -18.74 7.08 -14.68
C ILE A 54 -19.29 5.66 -14.55
N LEU A 55 -18.54 4.75 -13.92
CA LEU A 55 -19.01 3.37 -13.68
C LEU A 55 -20.24 3.33 -12.78
N ILE A 56 -20.29 4.11 -11.71
CA ILE A 56 -21.46 4.16 -10.82
C ILE A 56 -22.70 4.67 -11.55
N VAL A 57 -22.55 5.70 -12.38
CA VAL A 57 -23.64 6.25 -13.20
C VAL A 57 -24.08 5.22 -14.24
N GLY A 58 -23.16 4.62 -14.98
CA GLY A 58 -23.44 3.61 -16.00
C GLY A 58 -24.12 2.36 -15.43
N LEU A 59 -23.74 1.95 -14.22
CA LEU A 59 -24.37 0.83 -13.49
C LEU A 59 -25.67 1.23 -12.76
N LYS A 60 -26.11 2.49 -12.86
CA LYS A 60 -27.30 3.06 -12.19
C LYS A 60 -27.29 2.87 -10.67
N ARG A 61 -26.10 2.92 -10.05
CA ARG A 61 -25.90 2.68 -8.60
C ARG A 61 -25.84 3.96 -7.76
N LEU A 62 -26.24 5.11 -8.31
CA LEU A 62 -26.22 6.41 -7.62
C LEU A 62 -27.00 6.42 -6.29
N ASN A 63 -28.06 5.61 -6.17
CA ASN A 63 -28.82 5.50 -4.93
C ASN A 63 -28.00 4.97 -3.75
N ARG A 64 -26.89 4.24 -4.01
CA ARG A 64 -25.98 3.77 -2.96
C ARG A 64 -25.11 4.88 -2.35
N LEU A 65 -24.92 6.00 -3.05
CA LEU A 65 -24.11 7.12 -2.57
C LEU A 65 -24.86 7.98 -1.53
N LYS A 66 -26.16 8.18 -1.72
CA LYS A 66 -27.01 9.01 -0.84
C LYS A 66 -26.89 8.65 0.66
N PRO A 67 -27.04 7.38 1.09
CA PRO A 67 -26.94 7.04 2.51
C PRO A 67 -25.53 7.24 3.08
N ILE A 68 -24.48 7.08 2.25
CA ILE A 68 -23.09 7.27 2.66
C ILE A 68 -22.83 8.76 2.92
N ILE A 69 -23.20 9.62 1.97
CA ILE A 69 -22.99 11.07 2.06
C ILE A 69 -23.80 11.68 3.21
N ARG A 70 -25.00 11.16 3.47
CA ARG A 70 -25.86 11.62 4.57
C ARG A 70 -25.42 11.15 5.96
N SER A 71 -24.48 10.22 6.05
CA SER A 71 -23.97 9.72 7.32
C SER A 71 -22.66 10.42 7.68
N PRO A 72 -22.65 11.45 8.54
CA PRO A 72 -21.43 12.18 8.90
C PRO A 72 -20.39 11.26 9.55
N LYS A 73 -20.83 10.26 10.33
CA LYS A 73 -19.95 9.24 10.91
C LYS A 73 -19.28 8.36 9.86
N MET A 74 -19.99 8.00 8.79
CA MET A 74 -19.41 7.23 7.70
C MET A 74 -18.43 8.09 6.88
N MET A 75 -18.83 9.31 6.56
CA MET A 75 -17.96 10.27 5.86
C MET A 75 -16.67 10.53 6.63
N PHE A 76 -16.75 10.76 7.94
CA PHE A 76 -15.56 10.94 8.78
C PHE A 76 -14.60 9.75 8.70
N ARG A 77 -15.11 8.52 8.85
CA ARG A 77 -14.28 7.31 8.72
C ARG A 77 -13.63 7.18 7.34
N LEU A 78 -14.40 7.46 6.28
CA LEU A 78 -13.88 7.44 4.90
C LEU A 78 -12.82 8.51 4.67
N THR A 79 -13.02 9.71 5.21
CA THR A 79 -12.04 10.80 5.14
C THR A 79 -10.74 10.40 5.84
N VAL A 80 -10.81 9.90 7.08
CA VAL A 80 -9.62 9.45 7.82
C VAL A 80 -8.89 8.35 7.05
N ALA A 81 -9.61 7.31 6.59
CA ALA A 81 -9.01 6.23 5.81
C ALA A 81 -8.37 6.72 4.51
N THR A 82 -9.02 7.66 3.82
CA THR A 82 -8.51 8.23 2.55
C THR A 82 -7.32 9.15 2.78
N CYS A 83 -7.28 9.92 3.87
CA CYS A 83 -6.12 10.73 4.25
C CYS A 83 -4.91 9.85 4.59
N LEU A 84 -5.11 8.75 5.33
CA LEU A 84 -4.04 7.79 5.62
C LEU A 84 -3.52 7.12 4.35
N LEU A 85 -4.43 6.66 3.49
CA LEU A 85 -4.09 6.06 2.20
C LEU A 85 -3.38 7.05 1.27
N GLY A 86 -3.88 8.29 1.20
CA GLY A 86 -3.31 9.36 0.39
C GLY A 86 -1.92 9.77 0.89
N GLY A 87 -1.74 9.90 2.21
CA GLY A 87 -0.45 10.17 2.82
C GLY A 87 0.58 9.06 2.57
N ASN A 88 0.15 7.79 2.67
CA ASN A 88 1.00 6.65 2.32
C ASN A 88 1.45 6.69 0.85
N TRP A 89 0.51 6.94 -0.07
CA TRP A 89 0.81 7.06 -1.49
C TRP A 89 1.70 8.25 -1.82
N PHE A 90 1.47 9.39 -1.17
CA PHE A 90 2.32 10.56 -1.30
C PHE A 90 3.75 10.23 -0.89
N LEU A 91 3.93 9.63 0.29
CA LEU A 91 5.24 9.23 0.80
C LEU A 91 5.94 8.26 -0.15
N PHE A 92 5.21 7.31 -0.73
CA PHE A 92 5.76 6.38 -1.72
C PHE A 92 6.23 7.08 -3.00
N ILE A 93 5.40 7.92 -3.62
CA ILE A 93 5.76 8.65 -4.85
C ILE A 93 6.94 9.60 -4.57
N TRP A 94 6.88 10.31 -3.45
CA TRP A 94 7.96 11.19 -3.01
C TRP A 94 9.27 10.42 -2.81
N ALA A 95 9.23 9.25 -2.16
CA ALA A 95 10.41 8.41 -1.94
C ALA A 95 11.05 7.97 -3.26
N VAL A 96 10.25 7.57 -4.26
CA VAL A 96 10.76 7.22 -5.60
C VAL A 96 11.44 8.42 -6.27
N ASN A 97 10.81 9.60 -6.20
CA ASN A 97 11.38 10.82 -6.79
C ASN A 97 12.66 11.26 -6.08
N ALA A 98 12.72 11.16 -4.75
CA ALA A 98 13.84 11.56 -3.91
C ALA A 98 14.99 10.51 -3.84
N ASN A 99 14.98 9.49 -4.70
CA ASN A 99 15.97 8.38 -4.73
C ASN A 99 15.96 7.45 -3.51
N HIS A 100 14.94 7.53 -2.65
CA HIS A 100 14.70 6.61 -1.52
C HIS A 100 13.93 5.35 -1.95
N MET A 101 14.16 4.85 -3.17
CA MET A 101 13.46 3.69 -3.72
C MET A 101 13.80 2.40 -2.96
N LEU A 102 15.04 2.25 -2.49
CA LEU A 102 15.47 1.12 -1.68
C LEU A 102 14.74 1.14 -0.32
N ASP A 103 14.66 2.31 0.33
CA ASP A 103 13.91 2.49 1.58
C ASP A 103 12.43 2.14 1.39
N ALA A 104 11.82 2.62 0.30
CA ALA A 104 10.42 2.30 0.00
C ALA A 104 10.21 0.78 -0.13
N SER A 105 11.10 0.09 -0.85
CA SER A 105 11.04 -1.37 -1.04
C SER A 105 11.21 -2.14 0.26
N LEU A 106 12.13 -1.70 1.14
CA LEU A 106 12.29 -2.26 2.48
C LEU A 106 11.03 -2.07 3.32
N GLY A 107 10.38 -0.91 3.23
CA GLY A 107 9.12 -0.64 3.90
C GLY A 107 8.06 -1.69 3.55
N TYR A 108 7.95 -2.08 2.28
CA TYR A 108 7.05 -3.14 1.83
C TYR A 108 7.41 -4.53 2.36
N TYR A 109 8.70 -4.83 2.58
CA TYR A 109 9.12 -6.08 3.22
C TYR A 109 8.86 -6.10 4.72
N ILE A 110 9.02 -4.97 5.41
CA ILE A 110 8.74 -4.83 6.85
C ILE A 110 7.24 -4.91 7.12
N ASN A 111 6.41 -4.38 6.23
CA ASN A 111 4.97 -4.22 6.41
C ASN A 111 4.23 -5.52 6.83
N PRO A 112 4.34 -6.67 6.13
CA PRO A 112 3.72 -7.93 6.58
C PRO A 112 4.13 -8.35 7.99
N LEU A 113 5.40 -8.15 8.36
CA LEU A 113 5.92 -8.51 9.67
C LEU A 113 5.40 -7.57 10.76
N LEU A 114 5.28 -6.28 10.43
CA LEU A 114 4.70 -5.29 11.33
C LEU A 114 3.20 -5.54 11.54
N ASN A 115 2.45 -5.86 10.48
CA ASN A 115 1.03 -6.22 10.59
C ASN A 115 0.84 -7.49 11.43
N VAL A 116 1.69 -8.50 11.25
CA VAL A 116 1.69 -9.69 12.12
C VAL A 116 2.00 -9.30 13.56
N ALA A 117 3.06 -8.51 13.80
CA ALA A 117 3.43 -8.10 15.16
C ALA A 117 2.31 -7.32 15.86
N ILE A 118 1.68 -6.36 15.17
CA ILE A 118 0.58 -5.55 15.68
C ILE A 118 -0.66 -6.42 15.88
N GLY A 119 -1.04 -7.24 14.90
CA GLY A 119 -2.15 -8.18 15.02
C GLY A 119 -1.98 -9.08 16.25
N MET A 120 -0.79 -9.67 16.44
CA MET A 120 -0.52 -10.54 17.58
C MET A 120 -0.55 -9.78 18.91
N ALA A 121 -0.11 -8.52 18.95
CA ALA A 121 -0.20 -7.67 20.15
C ALA A 121 -1.66 -7.35 20.52
N PHE A 122 -2.52 -7.10 19.53
CA PHE A 122 -3.94 -6.83 19.74
C PHE A 122 -4.76 -8.10 20.04
N PHE A 123 -4.46 -9.22 19.36
CA PHE A 123 -5.18 -10.50 19.50
C PHE A 123 -4.59 -11.43 20.59
N GLN A 124 -3.46 -11.07 21.20
CA GLN A 124 -2.73 -11.84 22.23
C GLN A 124 -2.40 -13.29 21.83
N GLU A 125 -2.21 -13.55 20.55
CA GLU A 125 -1.80 -14.87 20.06
C GLU A 125 -0.30 -15.13 20.28
N LYS A 126 0.09 -16.39 20.48
CA LYS A 126 1.50 -16.78 20.71
C LYS A 126 2.26 -16.89 19.39
N MET A 127 3.41 -16.21 19.29
CA MET A 127 4.25 -16.26 18.09
C MET A 127 4.79 -17.67 17.81
N ARG A 128 4.55 -18.16 16.59
CA ARG A 128 5.14 -19.41 16.11
C ARG A 128 6.64 -19.18 15.87
N ARG A 129 7.50 -20.15 16.19
CA ARG A 129 8.98 -20.01 16.07
C ARG A 129 9.43 -19.51 14.68
N LEU A 130 8.72 -19.90 13.61
CA LEU A 130 9.00 -19.46 12.24
C LEU A 130 8.69 -17.97 12.00
N GLN A 131 7.68 -17.40 12.66
CA GLN A 131 7.37 -15.96 12.56
C GLN A 131 8.45 -15.13 13.25
N LEU A 132 8.91 -15.56 14.43
CA LEU A 132 10.05 -14.93 15.13
C LEU A 132 11.32 -14.95 14.27
N PHE A 133 11.56 -16.08 13.58
CA PHE A 133 12.68 -16.16 12.64
C PHE A 133 12.53 -15.19 11.47
N ALA A 134 11.33 -15.07 10.88
CA ALA A 134 11.06 -14.12 9.79
C ALA A 134 11.23 -12.66 10.23
N ILE A 135 10.77 -12.31 11.45
CA ILE A 135 11.00 -11.00 12.06
C ILE A 135 12.50 -10.74 12.22
N GLY A 136 13.26 -11.73 12.73
CA GLY A 136 14.71 -11.66 12.84
C GLY A 136 15.40 -11.38 11.51
N LEU A 137 15.00 -12.06 10.42
CA LEU A 137 15.54 -11.80 9.09
C LEU A 137 15.29 -10.37 8.60
N ALA A 138 14.11 -9.81 8.87
CA ALA A 138 13.85 -8.42 8.50
C ALA A 138 14.62 -7.42 9.33
N ILE A 139 14.81 -7.67 10.63
CA ILE A 139 15.68 -6.84 11.49
C ILE A 139 17.11 -6.85 10.94
N VAL A 140 17.62 -8.01 10.52
CA VAL A 140 18.94 -8.10 9.86
C VAL A 140 18.96 -7.32 8.55
N GLY A 141 17.93 -7.44 7.71
CA GLY A 141 17.83 -6.68 6.46
C GLY A 141 17.84 -5.15 6.66
N VAL A 142 17.10 -4.67 7.67
CA VAL A 142 17.12 -3.25 8.07
C VAL A 142 18.50 -2.87 8.62
N GLY A 143 19.13 -3.72 9.43
CA GLY A 143 20.47 -3.50 9.96
C GLY A 143 21.53 -3.35 8.87
N ILE A 144 21.52 -4.22 7.85
CA ILE A 144 22.41 -4.13 6.69
C ILE A 144 22.25 -2.78 5.97
N GLN A 145 21.00 -2.32 5.82
CA GLN A 145 20.69 -1.05 5.17
C GLN A 145 21.20 0.16 5.97
N VAL A 146 21.01 0.16 7.30
CA VAL A 146 21.57 1.21 8.17
C VAL A 146 23.10 1.26 8.07
N VAL A 147 23.77 0.11 8.04
CA VAL A 147 25.24 0.04 7.90
C VAL A 147 25.70 0.51 6.52
N THR A 148 24.96 0.18 5.46
CA THR A 148 25.35 0.48 4.08
C THR A 148 25.11 1.95 3.71
N PHE A 149 23.98 2.52 4.14
CA PHE A 149 23.56 3.88 3.79
C PHE A 149 23.82 4.91 4.89
N GLY A 150 24.35 4.47 6.04
CA GLY A 150 24.71 5.34 7.17
C GLY A 150 23.54 6.10 7.80
N SER A 151 22.30 5.74 7.43
CA SER A 151 21.09 6.46 7.83
C SER A 151 19.97 5.48 8.16
N VAL A 152 19.11 5.88 9.10
CA VAL A 152 17.93 5.09 9.46
C VAL A 152 16.92 5.19 8.31
N PRO A 153 16.37 4.07 7.80
CA PRO A 153 15.42 4.06 6.69
C PRO A 153 14.04 4.54 7.18
N TRP A 154 13.95 5.82 7.53
CA TRP A 154 12.76 6.44 8.11
C TRP A 154 11.57 6.37 7.15
N VAL A 155 11.81 6.42 5.84
CA VAL A 155 10.78 6.23 4.81
C VAL A 155 10.19 4.83 4.89
N ALA A 156 11.04 3.80 5.04
CA ALA A 156 10.60 2.42 5.19
C ALA A 156 9.72 2.24 6.43
N LEU A 157 10.15 2.81 7.56
CA LEU A 157 9.42 2.77 8.82
C LEU A 157 8.09 3.52 8.76
N ALA A 158 8.07 4.71 8.14
CA ALA A 158 6.86 5.51 7.97
C ALA A 158 5.86 4.85 7.01
N LEU A 159 6.33 4.25 5.91
CA LEU A 159 5.48 3.45 5.02
C LEU A 159 4.92 2.23 5.74
N ALA A 160 5.76 1.42 6.39
CA ALA A 160 5.30 0.23 7.11
C ALA A 160 4.29 0.59 8.22
N SER A 161 4.57 1.63 9.01
CA SER A 161 3.69 2.07 10.09
C SER A 161 2.37 2.60 9.58
N SER A 162 2.38 3.41 8.51
CA SER A 162 1.13 3.91 7.92
C SER A 162 0.28 2.76 7.37
N PHE A 163 0.88 1.79 6.68
CA PHE A 163 0.19 0.58 6.23
C PHE A 163 -0.47 -0.18 7.39
N ALA A 164 0.24 -0.35 8.51
CA ALA A 164 -0.28 -1.07 9.66
C ALA A 164 -1.41 -0.33 10.41
N ILE A 165 -1.51 0.99 10.25
CA ILE A 165 -2.56 1.80 10.90
C ILE A 165 -3.89 1.74 10.13
N TYR A 166 -3.84 1.73 8.78
CA TYR A 166 -5.07 1.71 7.98
C TYR A 166 -5.44 0.33 7.41
N GLY A 167 -4.49 -0.61 7.32
CA GLY A 167 -4.67 -1.96 6.79
C GLY A 167 -5.15 -2.94 7.84
#